data_AF-A0A180EKG8-F1
#
_entry.id   AF-A0A180EKG8-F1
#
_cell.length_a   1.000
_cell.length_b   1.000
_cell.length_c   1.000
_cell.angle_alpha   90.00
_cell.angle_beta   90.00
_cell.angle_gamma   90.00
#
_symmetry.space_group_name_H-M   'P 1'
#
loop_
_entity.id
_entity.type
_entity.pdbx_description
1 polymer ?
#
loop_
_entity_poly.entity_id
_entity_poly.type
_entity_poly.pdbx_seq_one_letter_code
_entity_poly.pdbx_strand_id
1 'polypeptide(L)'
;MQSVRSFLTWLMILFCTCGQAQEIVNGSFERGDANPSVSSVNILEGDGRIDGWEVTQNLDYVGGSWAAADGERSIDLNGSLPGTISQRIPTIPGRNYIILFDLAGNIICGPNVKFLRVSAAETEARYQFDINGKSASTMGWRTERFEFQAVADTTVLAFASDMSGICGPALDNVRRIDCNGILNGRATRDSCNLCLTPEDPTFNACLDCAGRPNGASIIDDCGQCASPSSPTFNACFDCFGVQDGGATFDSCGVCRNPSDPAFSRFCDAGKVFAPTAFSPNGDGINDVFKVYTSTLEDAQISYYAIYDRWGALIYRNQNIAFESEEQWWNGRVDDQPAPAGLYVYVIEAIFRSDPPITLRGHVALVR
;
A
#
# COMPACT_ATOMS: atom_id res chain seq x y z
N MET A 1 -15.99 20.90 -77.16
CA MET A 1 -15.88 21.45 -75.80
C MET A 1 -16.27 20.37 -74.80
N GLN A 2 -15.30 19.60 -74.30
CA GLN A 2 -15.53 18.66 -73.19
C GLN A 2 -14.81 19.22 -71.97
N SER A 3 -15.58 19.44 -70.90
CA SER A 3 -15.13 20.11 -69.67
C SER A 3 -14.31 19.16 -68.80
N VAL A 4 -13.16 19.63 -68.34
CA VAL A 4 -12.40 19.02 -67.25
C VAL A 4 -13.14 19.30 -65.93
N ARG A 5 -13.61 18.25 -65.24
CA ARG A 5 -14.10 18.36 -63.84
C ARG A 5 -12.99 17.93 -62.90
N SER A 6 -12.52 18.89 -62.09
CA SER A 6 -11.59 18.68 -60.98
C SER A 6 -12.28 17.93 -59.85
N PHE A 7 -11.70 16.82 -59.39
CA PHE A 7 -12.12 16.12 -58.17
C PHE A 7 -11.24 16.61 -57.02
N LEU A 8 -11.79 17.45 -56.15
CA LEU A 8 -11.24 17.68 -54.82
C LEU A 8 -11.63 16.50 -53.93
N THR A 9 -10.67 15.61 -53.65
CA THR A 9 -10.78 14.62 -52.58
C THR A 9 -10.60 15.33 -51.24
N TRP A 10 -11.71 15.51 -50.52
CA TRP A 10 -11.69 15.89 -49.11
C TRP A 10 -11.14 14.73 -48.28
N LEU A 11 -9.90 14.87 -47.81
CA LEU A 11 -9.34 13.99 -46.79
C LEU A 11 -10.01 14.32 -45.46
N MET A 12 -11.07 13.59 -45.09
CA MET A 12 -11.60 13.60 -43.73
C MET A 12 -10.52 13.00 -42.82
N ILE A 13 -9.77 13.87 -42.13
CA ILE A 13 -8.98 13.47 -40.98
C ILE A 13 -9.98 13.08 -39.90
N LEU A 14 -10.19 11.78 -39.73
CA LEU A 14 -10.89 11.22 -38.59
C LEU A 14 -10.03 11.56 -37.36
N PHE A 15 -10.41 12.59 -36.61
CA PHE A 15 -9.97 12.70 -35.23
C PHE A 15 -10.62 11.52 -34.49
N CYS A 16 -9.87 10.43 -34.35
CA CYS A 16 -10.18 9.42 -33.37
C CYS A 16 -10.05 10.10 -32.01
N THR A 17 -11.18 10.59 -31.48
CA THR A 17 -11.27 10.88 -30.05
C THR A 17 -11.02 9.56 -29.38
N CYS A 18 -9.83 9.38 -28.80
CA CYS A 18 -9.56 8.27 -27.90
C CYS A 18 -10.64 8.34 -26.82
N GLY A 19 -11.66 7.50 -26.95
CA GLY A 19 -12.75 7.40 -25.99
C GLY A 19 -12.10 7.09 -24.66
N GLN A 20 -12.30 7.95 -23.67
CA GLN A 20 -11.84 7.63 -22.32
C GLN A 20 -12.44 6.27 -21.95
N ALA A 21 -11.59 5.32 -21.53
CA ALA A 21 -12.04 4.02 -21.07
C ALA A 21 -13.12 4.24 -20.01
N GLN A 22 -14.36 3.94 -20.39
CA GLN A 22 -15.55 4.34 -19.63
C GLN A 22 -15.43 3.83 -18.19
N GLU A 23 -15.65 4.75 -17.27
CA GLU A 23 -15.60 4.54 -15.82
C GLU A 23 -16.71 3.59 -15.37
N ILE A 24 -16.66 3.12 -14.12
CA ILE A 24 -17.82 2.47 -13.52
C ILE A 24 -18.94 3.51 -13.46
N VAL A 25 -20.00 3.26 -14.22
CA VAL A 25 -21.17 4.14 -14.29
C VAL A 25 -22.06 3.84 -13.10
N ASN A 26 -22.48 4.88 -12.38
CA ASN A 26 -23.47 4.76 -11.32
C ASN A 26 -23.06 3.75 -10.23
N GLY A 27 -21.80 3.82 -9.80
CA GLY A 27 -21.22 2.89 -8.84
C GLY A 27 -21.88 2.87 -7.47
N SER A 28 -22.40 4.02 -7.03
CA SER A 28 -23.19 4.17 -5.79
C SER A 28 -24.70 4.06 -6.03
N PHE A 29 -25.13 3.66 -7.23
CA PHE A 29 -26.53 3.39 -7.54
C PHE A 29 -27.52 4.55 -7.34
N GLU A 30 -27.06 5.81 -7.34
CA GLU A 30 -27.92 6.98 -7.09
C GLU A 30 -28.85 7.35 -8.26
N ARG A 31 -28.61 6.80 -9.45
CA ARG A 31 -29.38 7.11 -10.66
C ARG A 31 -30.22 5.91 -11.12
N GLY A 32 -31.50 6.16 -11.36
CA GLY A 32 -32.42 5.15 -11.87
C GLY A 32 -33.88 5.62 -11.81
N ASP A 33 -34.69 5.08 -12.73
CA ASP A 33 -36.12 5.40 -12.89
C ASP A 33 -37.01 4.76 -11.81
N ALA A 34 -36.50 3.76 -11.10
CA ALA A 34 -37.16 3.22 -9.92
C ALA A 34 -37.02 4.20 -8.75
N ASN A 35 -38.13 4.56 -8.11
CA ASN A 35 -38.13 5.35 -6.89
C ASN A 35 -38.38 4.45 -5.68
N PRO A 36 -37.32 4.01 -4.96
CA PRO A 36 -37.46 3.17 -3.77
C PRO A 36 -38.05 3.90 -2.57
N SER A 37 -38.11 5.25 -2.61
CA SER A 37 -38.59 6.09 -1.52
C SER A 37 -37.93 5.67 -0.20
N VAL A 38 -38.71 5.47 0.87
CA VAL A 38 -38.22 5.13 2.21
C VAL A 38 -37.97 3.63 2.45
N SER A 39 -38.06 2.77 1.43
CA SER A 39 -37.93 1.31 1.58
C SER A 39 -37.04 0.69 0.49
N SER A 40 -37.48 -0.41 -0.12
CA SER A 40 -36.89 -1.00 -1.31
C SER A 40 -37.94 -1.16 -2.42
N VAL A 41 -37.48 -1.25 -3.66
CA VAL A 41 -38.27 -1.69 -4.82
C VAL A 41 -37.60 -2.90 -5.43
N ASN A 42 -38.39 -3.94 -5.65
CA ASN A 42 -37.92 -5.16 -6.30
C ASN A 42 -37.69 -4.92 -7.80
N ILE A 43 -36.50 -5.27 -8.28
CA ILE A 43 -36.06 -5.13 -9.68
C ILE A 43 -35.87 -6.53 -10.26
N LEU A 44 -36.50 -6.79 -11.40
CA LEU A 44 -36.52 -8.11 -12.05
C LEU A 44 -35.51 -8.20 -13.20
N GLU A 45 -35.33 -9.40 -13.75
CA GLU A 45 -34.42 -9.62 -14.87
C GLU A 45 -34.82 -8.78 -16.08
N GLY A 46 -33.83 -8.18 -16.74
CA GLY A 46 -34.04 -7.33 -17.92
C GLY A 46 -34.63 -5.95 -17.61
N ASP A 47 -34.82 -5.63 -16.33
CA ASP A 47 -35.27 -4.33 -15.88
C ASP A 47 -34.12 -3.32 -15.87
N GLY A 48 -34.15 -2.38 -16.81
CA GLY A 48 -33.11 -1.36 -17.00
C GLY A 48 -33.25 -0.12 -16.11
N ARG A 49 -34.04 -0.18 -15.02
CA ARG A 49 -34.33 0.99 -14.15
C ARG A 49 -33.18 1.41 -13.22
N ILE A 50 -32.01 0.77 -13.29
CA ILE A 50 -30.79 1.20 -12.61
C ILE A 50 -29.76 1.57 -13.68
N ASP A 51 -29.45 2.86 -13.80
CA ASP A 51 -28.63 3.37 -14.90
C ASP A 51 -27.27 2.68 -14.95
N GLY A 52 -26.91 2.13 -16.11
CA GLY A 52 -25.60 1.52 -16.35
C GLY A 52 -25.42 0.09 -15.81
N TRP A 53 -26.45 -0.51 -15.22
CA TRP A 53 -26.37 -1.86 -14.66
C TRP A 53 -27.42 -2.80 -15.29
N GLU A 54 -26.98 -4.02 -15.61
CA GLU A 54 -27.83 -5.11 -16.09
C GLU A 54 -28.17 -6.03 -14.93
N VAL A 55 -29.47 -6.18 -14.67
CA VAL A 55 -30.01 -7.10 -13.67
C VAL A 55 -30.36 -8.41 -14.36
N THR A 56 -29.68 -9.49 -13.99
CA THR A 56 -29.87 -10.81 -14.61
C THR A 56 -30.92 -11.66 -13.89
N GLN A 57 -31.25 -11.33 -12.64
CA GLN A 57 -32.28 -12.02 -11.88
C GLN A 57 -33.03 -11.02 -11.02
N ASN A 58 -33.02 -11.16 -9.69
CA ASN A 58 -33.84 -10.36 -8.83
C ASN A 58 -33.04 -9.74 -7.69
N LEU A 59 -33.23 -8.44 -7.49
CA LEU A 59 -32.60 -7.69 -6.42
C LEU A 59 -33.58 -6.68 -5.86
N ASP A 60 -33.26 -6.15 -4.69
CA ASP A 60 -33.97 -5.04 -4.09
C ASP A 60 -33.12 -3.77 -4.23
N TYR A 61 -33.68 -2.77 -4.91
CA TYR A 61 -33.09 -1.44 -4.99
C TYR A 61 -33.55 -0.63 -3.80
N VAL A 62 -32.62 -0.24 -2.94
CA VAL A 62 -32.90 0.26 -1.59
C VAL A 62 -32.70 1.77 -1.54
N GLY A 63 -33.63 2.50 -0.90
CA GLY A 63 -33.55 3.95 -0.69
C GLY A 63 -33.86 4.43 0.73
N GLY A 64 -34.28 3.54 1.64
CA GLY A 64 -34.53 3.93 3.03
C GLY A 64 -34.67 2.81 4.06
N SER A 65 -34.55 1.54 3.65
CA SER A 65 -34.54 0.40 4.58
C SER A 65 -33.33 0.41 5.53
N TRP A 66 -32.24 1.08 5.13
CA TRP A 66 -31.03 1.31 5.92
C TRP A 66 -30.20 2.46 5.31
N ALA A 67 -29.22 2.94 6.07
CA ALA A 67 -28.25 3.93 5.61
C ALA A 67 -27.32 3.33 4.54
N ALA A 68 -27.25 3.97 3.37
CA ALA A 68 -26.31 3.67 2.30
C ALA A 68 -24.86 3.96 2.74
N ALA A 69 -23.88 3.36 2.06
CA ALA A 69 -22.46 3.63 2.28
C ALA A 69 -22.06 4.97 1.63
N ASP A 70 -22.62 5.27 0.47
CA ASP A 70 -22.48 6.51 -0.27
C ASP A 70 -23.86 6.95 -0.80
N GLY A 71 -24.14 8.26 -0.79
CA GLY A 71 -25.44 8.77 -1.25
C GLY A 71 -26.64 8.31 -0.41
N GLU A 72 -27.75 7.98 -1.08
CA GLU A 72 -29.03 7.61 -0.46
C GLU A 72 -29.49 6.19 -0.85
N ARG A 73 -28.85 5.56 -1.84
CA ARG A 73 -29.32 4.30 -2.43
C ARG A 73 -28.27 3.21 -2.34
N SER A 74 -28.74 1.97 -2.32
CA SER A 74 -27.86 0.79 -2.35
C SER A 74 -28.60 -0.42 -2.93
N ILE A 75 -27.92 -1.55 -3.05
CA ILE A 75 -28.49 -2.80 -3.57
C ILE A 75 -28.52 -3.83 -2.46
N ASP A 76 -29.65 -4.54 -2.31
CA ASP A 76 -29.68 -5.88 -1.73
C ASP A 76 -29.75 -6.89 -2.89
N LEU A 77 -28.73 -7.74 -2.99
CA LEU A 77 -28.64 -8.72 -4.08
C LEU A 77 -29.61 -9.90 -3.92
N ASN A 78 -30.46 -9.91 -2.90
CA ASN A 78 -31.61 -10.80 -2.85
C ASN A 78 -32.89 -9.96 -2.80
N GLY A 79 -33.71 -10.07 -3.84
CA GLY A 79 -35.11 -9.68 -3.73
C GLY A 79 -35.96 -10.85 -3.21
N SER A 80 -36.96 -11.26 -3.97
CA SER A 80 -37.64 -12.56 -3.85
C SER A 80 -36.73 -13.78 -4.07
N LEU A 81 -35.65 -13.65 -4.84
CA LEU A 81 -34.66 -14.68 -5.13
C LEU A 81 -33.26 -14.06 -5.08
N PRO A 82 -32.20 -14.88 -4.90
CA PRO A 82 -30.82 -14.41 -5.04
C PRO A 82 -30.62 -13.90 -6.46
N GLY A 83 -29.90 -12.79 -6.61
CA GLY A 83 -29.73 -12.13 -7.89
C GLY A 83 -28.30 -11.81 -8.24
N THR A 84 -28.15 -11.30 -9.45
CA THR A 84 -26.89 -10.80 -10.01
C THR A 84 -27.14 -9.46 -10.66
N ILE A 85 -26.24 -8.51 -10.39
CA ILE A 85 -26.15 -7.23 -11.09
C ILE A 85 -24.78 -7.15 -11.77
N SER A 86 -24.73 -6.63 -12.99
CA SER A 86 -23.49 -6.57 -13.75
C SER A 86 -23.37 -5.32 -14.60
N GLN A 87 -22.13 -4.96 -14.95
CA GLN A 87 -21.82 -3.86 -15.84
C GLN A 87 -20.70 -4.27 -16.79
N ARG A 88 -20.84 -3.89 -18.06
CA ARG A 88 -19.76 -4.00 -19.05
C ARG A 88 -18.85 -2.80 -18.90
N ILE A 89 -17.59 -3.04 -18.54
CA ILE A 89 -16.57 -2.01 -18.40
C ILE A 89 -15.52 -2.15 -19.51
N PRO A 90 -15.11 -1.06 -20.17
CA PRO A 90 -13.98 -1.09 -21.10
C PRO A 90 -12.69 -1.47 -20.38
N THR A 91 -11.95 -2.40 -20.96
CA THR A 91 -10.70 -2.94 -20.42
C THR A 91 -9.62 -3.03 -21.50
N ILE A 92 -8.42 -3.45 -21.11
CA ILE A 92 -7.29 -3.67 -22.03
C ILE A 92 -6.79 -5.08 -21.73
N PRO A 93 -6.76 -5.99 -22.73
CA PRO A 93 -6.25 -7.34 -22.53
C PRO A 93 -4.84 -7.35 -21.89
N GLY A 94 -4.63 -8.24 -20.92
CA GLY A 94 -3.38 -8.38 -20.16
C GLY A 94 -3.20 -7.37 -19.01
N ARG A 95 -4.06 -6.36 -18.87
CA ARG A 95 -3.96 -5.35 -17.82
C ARG A 95 -4.68 -5.76 -16.54
N ASN A 96 -4.06 -5.48 -15.39
CA ASN A 96 -4.67 -5.68 -14.07
C ASN A 96 -5.55 -4.49 -13.68
N TYR A 97 -6.71 -4.80 -13.12
CA TYR A 97 -7.71 -3.84 -12.66
C TYR A 97 -8.02 -4.06 -11.18
N ILE A 98 -8.25 -2.97 -10.45
CA ILE A 98 -8.63 -2.99 -9.04
C ILE A 98 -10.00 -2.36 -8.90
N ILE A 99 -10.95 -3.12 -8.37
CA ILE A 99 -12.30 -2.71 -8.03
C ILE A 99 -12.40 -2.62 -6.51
N LEU A 100 -12.88 -1.48 -6.03
CA LEU A 100 -13.35 -1.31 -4.66
C LEU A 100 -14.87 -1.28 -4.66
N PHE A 101 -15.46 -1.83 -3.61
CA PHE A 101 -16.91 -1.76 -3.38
C PHE A 101 -17.18 -1.85 -1.89
N ASP A 102 -18.26 -1.25 -1.43
CA ASP A 102 -18.65 -1.32 -0.04
C ASP A 102 -19.65 -2.47 0.15
N LEU A 103 -19.34 -3.37 1.09
CA LEU A 103 -20.11 -4.56 1.41
C LEU A 103 -20.73 -4.44 2.80
N ALA A 104 -22.02 -4.74 2.89
CA ALA A 104 -22.73 -5.01 4.13
C ALA A 104 -23.70 -6.18 3.93
N GLY A 105 -24.73 -6.28 4.76
CA GLY A 105 -25.76 -7.31 4.63
C GLY A 105 -27.12 -6.78 5.04
N ASN A 106 -28.18 -7.25 4.39
CA ASN A 106 -29.54 -6.94 4.81
C ASN A 106 -29.75 -7.41 6.25
N ILE A 107 -29.97 -6.43 7.15
CA ILE A 107 -30.09 -6.62 8.60
C ILE A 107 -31.48 -7.06 9.06
N ILE A 108 -32.47 -7.07 8.17
CA ILE A 108 -33.88 -7.30 8.52
C ILE A 108 -34.12 -8.79 8.83
N CYS A 109 -33.46 -9.70 8.11
CA CYS A 109 -33.65 -11.13 8.31
C CYS A 109 -32.38 -11.95 8.07
N GLY A 110 -32.37 -13.15 8.65
CA GLY A 110 -31.24 -14.09 8.57
C GLY A 110 -31.08 -14.76 7.20
N PRO A 111 -30.04 -15.58 7.01
CA PRO A 111 -28.95 -15.88 7.95
C PRO A 111 -28.07 -14.65 8.28
N ASN A 112 -27.41 -14.64 9.44
CA ASN A 112 -26.63 -13.46 9.88
C ASN A 112 -25.36 -13.23 9.05
N VAL A 113 -24.81 -14.30 8.46
CA VAL A 113 -23.68 -14.19 7.52
C VAL A 113 -24.23 -14.16 6.10
N LYS A 114 -23.92 -13.09 5.36
CA LYS A 114 -24.25 -12.90 3.95
C LYS A 114 -23.07 -13.26 3.07
N PHE A 115 -23.32 -13.84 1.91
CA PHE A 115 -22.28 -14.28 0.98
C PHE A 115 -22.43 -13.59 -0.38
N LEU A 116 -21.37 -12.90 -0.80
CA LEU A 116 -21.26 -12.22 -2.09
C LEU A 116 -20.20 -12.93 -2.94
N ARG A 117 -20.52 -13.18 -4.21
CA ARG A 117 -19.54 -13.55 -5.24
C ARG A 117 -19.34 -12.36 -6.17
N VAL A 118 -18.08 -12.03 -6.45
CA VAL A 118 -17.68 -11.03 -7.45
C VAL A 118 -16.93 -11.75 -8.55
N SER A 119 -17.23 -11.45 -9.81
CA SER A 119 -16.51 -12.01 -10.94
C SER A 119 -16.24 -10.97 -12.03
N ALA A 120 -15.08 -11.11 -12.67
CA ALA A 120 -14.70 -10.37 -13.86
C ALA A 120 -13.64 -11.14 -14.64
N ALA A 121 -13.75 -11.14 -15.97
CA ALA A 121 -12.90 -11.94 -16.85
C ALA A 121 -12.89 -13.42 -16.41
N GLU A 122 -11.72 -13.98 -16.12
CA GLU A 122 -11.57 -15.36 -15.64
C GLU A 122 -11.37 -15.44 -14.11
N THR A 123 -11.55 -14.33 -13.40
CA THR A 123 -11.36 -14.25 -11.95
C THR A 123 -12.70 -14.21 -11.21
N GLU A 124 -12.83 -15.01 -10.15
CA GLU A 124 -13.91 -14.90 -9.18
C GLU A 124 -13.35 -14.83 -7.75
N ALA A 125 -14.07 -14.14 -6.87
CA ALA A 125 -13.79 -14.11 -5.44
C ALA A 125 -15.08 -14.14 -4.64
N ARG A 126 -15.02 -14.70 -3.43
CA ARG A 126 -16.13 -14.76 -2.49
C ARG A 126 -15.83 -13.93 -1.25
N TYR A 127 -16.82 -13.16 -0.82
CA TYR A 127 -16.79 -12.28 0.34
C TYR A 127 -17.95 -12.64 1.26
N GLN A 128 -17.77 -12.40 2.56
CA GLN A 128 -18.81 -12.66 3.55
C GLN A 128 -18.98 -11.50 4.51
N PHE A 129 -20.20 -11.22 4.94
CA PHE A 129 -20.49 -10.16 5.90
C PHE A 129 -21.37 -10.64 7.04
N ASP A 130 -20.93 -10.45 8.29
CA ASP A 130 -21.71 -10.77 9.49
C ASP A 130 -22.47 -9.54 10.00
N ILE A 131 -23.79 -9.64 10.05
CA ILE A 131 -24.70 -8.57 10.51
C ILE A 131 -24.86 -8.51 12.04
N ASN A 132 -24.21 -9.39 12.81
CA ASN A 132 -24.29 -9.36 14.27
C ASN A 132 -23.89 -7.98 14.83
N GLY A 133 -24.79 -7.37 15.61
CA GLY A 133 -24.59 -6.04 16.20
C GLY A 133 -24.73 -4.88 15.21
N LYS A 134 -25.23 -5.11 13.99
CA LYS A 134 -25.52 -4.06 13.00
C LYS A 134 -26.97 -3.61 13.09
N SER A 135 -27.25 -2.41 12.58
CA SER A 135 -28.59 -1.82 12.57
C SER A 135 -28.83 -1.02 11.29
N ALA A 136 -30.08 -0.61 11.04
CA ALA A 136 -30.42 0.18 9.85
C ALA A 136 -29.64 1.51 9.76
N SER A 137 -29.29 2.15 10.89
CA SER A 137 -28.46 3.37 10.89
C SER A 137 -26.96 3.10 10.98
N THR A 138 -26.57 1.88 11.32
CA THR A 138 -25.17 1.45 11.47
C THR A 138 -24.95 0.09 10.83
N MET A 139 -25.08 0.05 9.49
CA MET A 139 -24.94 -1.17 8.69
C MET A 139 -23.55 -1.80 8.82
N GLY A 140 -22.53 -0.99 9.14
CA GLY A 140 -21.15 -1.45 9.29
C GLY A 140 -20.47 -1.76 7.97
N TRP A 141 -20.85 -1.06 6.90
CA TRP A 141 -20.23 -1.13 5.58
C TRP A 141 -18.71 -1.18 5.66
N ARG A 142 -18.12 -2.06 4.83
CA ARG A 142 -16.67 -2.20 4.71
C ARG A 142 -16.27 -2.18 3.25
N THR A 143 -15.22 -1.43 2.93
CA THR A 143 -14.66 -1.44 1.58
C THR A 143 -13.89 -2.73 1.36
N GLU A 144 -14.35 -3.51 0.39
CA GLU A 144 -13.69 -4.71 -0.10
C GLU A 144 -12.92 -4.40 -1.39
N ARG A 145 -11.94 -5.26 -1.68
CA ARG A 145 -11.03 -5.12 -2.82
C ARG A 145 -11.09 -6.37 -3.67
N PHE A 146 -11.30 -6.18 -4.97
CA PHE A 146 -11.30 -7.23 -5.97
C PHE A 146 -10.32 -6.87 -7.10
N GLU A 147 -9.48 -7.82 -7.50
CA GLU A 147 -8.50 -7.64 -8.57
C GLU A 147 -8.72 -8.69 -9.65
N PHE A 148 -8.57 -8.28 -10.91
CA PHE A 148 -8.63 -9.20 -12.04
C PHE A 148 -7.71 -8.74 -13.17
N GLN A 149 -7.22 -9.68 -13.97
CA GLN A 149 -6.54 -9.39 -15.23
C GLN A 149 -7.55 -9.48 -16.38
N ALA A 150 -7.67 -8.43 -17.18
CA ALA A 150 -8.59 -8.42 -18.31
C ALA A 150 -8.06 -9.32 -19.45
N VAL A 151 -8.96 -10.04 -20.12
CA VAL A 151 -8.64 -10.90 -21.28
C VAL A 151 -9.16 -10.33 -22.61
N ALA A 152 -9.99 -9.29 -22.55
CA ALA A 152 -10.63 -8.64 -23.69
C ALA A 152 -10.65 -7.11 -23.52
N ASP A 153 -11.03 -6.40 -24.59
CA ASP A 153 -11.22 -4.95 -24.61
C ASP A 153 -12.47 -4.49 -23.83
N THR A 154 -13.31 -5.44 -23.42
CA THR A 154 -14.48 -5.23 -22.56
C THR A 154 -14.58 -6.38 -21.58
N THR A 155 -14.80 -6.08 -20.30
CA THR A 155 -15.01 -7.08 -19.25
C THR A 155 -16.40 -6.90 -18.61
N VAL A 156 -17.09 -8.01 -18.35
CA VAL A 156 -18.31 -8.01 -17.53
C VAL A 156 -17.87 -8.11 -16.07
N LEU A 157 -18.13 -7.06 -15.29
CA LEU A 157 -18.01 -7.07 -13.83
C LEU A 157 -19.37 -7.44 -13.26
N ALA A 158 -19.45 -8.52 -12.47
CA ALA A 158 -20.69 -9.02 -11.89
C ALA A 158 -20.58 -9.20 -10.37
N PHE A 159 -21.67 -8.85 -9.68
CA PHE A 159 -21.88 -9.07 -8.26
C PHE A 159 -23.10 -9.95 -8.10
N ALA A 160 -22.93 -11.12 -7.49
CA ALA A 160 -23.97 -12.13 -7.34
C ALA A 160 -24.11 -12.54 -5.89
N SER A 161 -25.35 -12.70 -5.43
CA SER A 161 -25.60 -13.38 -4.16
C SER A 161 -25.30 -14.87 -4.29
N ASP A 162 -24.58 -15.43 -3.32
CA ASP A 162 -24.29 -16.87 -3.23
C ASP A 162 -25.06 -17.55 -2.08
N MET A 163 -26.20 -16.95 -1.69
CA MET A 163 -27.03 -17.45 -0.61
C MET A 163 -28.50 -17.48 -0.99
N SER A 164 -29.25 -18.43 -0.43
CA SER A 164 -30.71 -18.51 -0.58
C SER A 164 -31.42 -17.52 0.37
N GLY A 165 -32.71 -17.29 0.09
CA GLY A 165 -33.56 -16.39 0.86
C GLY A 165 -33.67 -15.00 0.25
N ILE A 166 -34.26 -14.08 1.00
CA ILE A 166 -34.66 -12.74 0.55
C ILE A 166 -33.88 -11.59 1.19
N CYS A 167 -32.94 -11.89 2.09
CA CYS A 167 -32.10 -10.90 2.76
C CYS A 167 -30.64 -11.20 2.43
N GLY A 168 -30.12 -10.52 1.42
CA GLY A 168 -28.84 -10.80 0.80
C GLY A 168 -27.68 -9.95 1.30
N PRO A 169 -26.51 -10.08 0.65
CA PRO A 169 -25.45 -9.10 0.79
C PRO A 169 -25.89 -7.75 0.22
N ALA A 170 -25.55 -6.69 0.95
CA ALA A 170 -25.80 -5.32 0.51
C ALA A 170 -24.55 -4.77 -0.18
N LEU A 171 -24.73 -4.05 -1.28
CA LEU A 171 -23.67 -3.53 -2.14
C LEU A 171 -23.85 -2.04 -2.40
N ASP A 172 -22.76 -1.29 -2.32
CA ASP A 172 -22.73 0.14 -2.60
C ASP A 172 -21.33 0.62 -3.04
N ASN A 173 -21.23 1.86 -3.54
CA ASN A 173 -19.99 2.59 -3.79
C ASN A 173 -18.94 1.82 -4.63
N VAL A 174 -19.41 1.17 -5.70
CA VAL A 174 -18.55 0.40 -6.61
C VAL A 174 -17.69 1.35 -7.44
N ARG A 175 -16.38 1.23 -7.34
CA ARG A 175 -15.44 2.15 -7.97
C ARG A 175 -14.16 1.47 -8.43
N ARG A 176 -13.56 1.98 -9.50
CA ARG A 176 -12.25 1.53 -9.97
C ARG A 176 -11.17 2.44 -9.40
N ILE A 177 -10.05 1.85 -8.99
CA ILE A 177 -8.83 2.61 -8.68
C ILE A 177 -7.69 2.15 -9.59
N ASP A 178 -6.70 3.00 -9.79
CA ASP A 178 -5.43 2.57 -10.37
C ASP A 178 -4.47 1.96 -9.33
N CYS A 179 -3.30 1.51 -9.79
CA CYS A 179 -2.28 0.94 -8.91
C CYS A 179 -1.63 1.96 -7.94
N ASN A 180 -1.88 3.27 -8.09
CA ASN A 180 -1.48 4.31 -7.14
C ASN A 180 -2.60 4.60 -6.13
N GLY A 181 -3.72 3.88 -6.22
CA GLY A 181 -4.89 4.09 -5.37
C GLY A 181 -5.72 5.31 -5.77
N ILE A 182 -5.49 5.88 -6.96
CA ILE A 182 -6.23 7.04 -7.44
C ILE A 182 -7.58 6.57 -7.99
N LEU A 183 -8.66 7.16 -7.48
CA LEU A 183 -10.02 6.91 -7.94
C LEU A 183 -10.15 7.21 -9.44
N ASN A 184 -10.65 6.24 -10.20
CA ASN A 184 -10.75 6.26 -11.66
C ASN A 184 -9.43 6.56 -12.40
N GLY A 185 -8.30 6.42 -11.71
CA GLY A 185 -6.98 6.62 -12.28
C GLY A 185 -6.68 5.68 -13.46
N ARG A 186 -5.71 6.07 -14.28
CA ARG A 186 -5.30 5.32 -15.48
C ARG A 186 -3.94 4.66 -15.35
N ALA A 187 -3.29 4.69 -14.19
CA ALA A 187 -2.02 3.99 -14.02
C ALA A 187 -2.23 2.46 -13.98
N THR A 188 -1.24 1.69 -14.43
CA THR A 188 -1.18 0.24 -14.26
C THR A 188 0.24 -0.18 -13.96
N ARG A 189 0.39 -1.34 -13.32
CA ARG A 189 1.70 -1.95 -13.16
C ARG A 189 2.18 -2.40 -14.53
N ASP A 190 3.40 -2.02 -14.86
CA ASP A 190 4.11 -2.44 -16.08
C ASP A 190 4.92 -3.73 -15.82
N SER A 191 5.72 -4.19 -16.79
CA SER A 191 6.57 -5.38 -16.65
C SER A 191 7.64 -5.27 -15.55
N CYS A 192 7.89 -4.05 -15.07
CA CYS A 192 8.87 -3.69 -14.05
C CYS A 192 8.21 -3.52 -12.69
N ASN A 193 6.90 -3.79 -12.59
CA ASN A 193 6.07 -3.58 -11.42
C ASN A 193 5.94 -2.11 -10.99
N LEU A 194 6.25 -1.16 -11.89
CA LEU A 194 6.07 0.27 -11.66
C LEU A 194 4.66 0.70 -12.02
N CYS A 195 4.06 1.54 -11.18
CA CYS A 195 2.71 2.04 -11.40
C CYS A 195 2.73 3.33 -12.24
N LEU A 196 2.65 3.16 -13.55
CA LEU A 196 2.74 4.25 -14.53
C LEU A 196 1.52 4.24 -15.46
N THR A 197 1.23 5.38 -16.10
CA THR A 197 0.23 5.43 -17.17
C THR A 197 0.79 4.75 -18.43
N PRO A 198 -0.03 4.05 -19.24
CA PRO A 198 0.43 3.46 -20.50
C PRO A 198 1.05 4.47 -21.48
N GLU A 199 0.73 5.76 -21.34
CA GLU A 199 1.31 6.85 -22.14
C GLU A 199 2.68 7.33 -21.61
N ASP A 200 3.14 6.82 -20.46
CA ASP A 200 4.45 7.18 -19.92
C ASP A 200 5.56 6.61 -20.82
N PRO A 201 6.53 7.42 -21.28
CA PRO A 201 7.66 6.95 -22.09
C PRO A 201 8.51 5.85 -21.43
N THR A 202 8.40 5.70 -20.11
CA THR A 202 9.12 4.69 -19.32
C THR A 202 8.28 3.46 -19.00
N PHE A 203 7.04 3.37 -19.49
CA PHE A 203 6.19 2.19 -19.33
C PHE A 203 6.82 0.95 -19.98
N ASN A 204 7.07 -0.10 -19.19
CA ASN A 204 7.83 -1.31 -19.56
C ASN A 204 9.33 -1.06 -19.83
N ALA A 205 9.86 0.09 -19.43
CA ALA A 205 11.26 0.44 -19.62
C ALA A 205 12.03 0.18 -18.32
N CYS A 206 12.21 -1.10 -17.99
CA CYS A 206 12.72 -1.53 -16.68
C CYS A 206 14.13 -1.01 -16.48
N LEU A 207 14.30 -0.06 -15.58
CA LEU A 207 15.61 0.50 -15.30
C LEU A 207 16.50 -0.58 -14.69
N ASP A 208 17.64 -0.81 -15.32
CA ASP A 208 18.73 -1.56 -14.72
C ASP A 208 19.34 -0.76 -13.56
N CYS A 209 20.27 -1.34 -12.79
CA CYS A 209 20.85 -0.63 -11.65
C CYS A 209 21.65 0.64 -12.04
N ALA A 210 21.98 0.81 -13.32
CA ALA A 210 22.68 1.97 -13.88
C ALA A 210 21.70 3.03 -14.43
N GLY A 211 20.39 2.83 -14.21
CA GLY A 211 19.34 3.70 -14.70
C GLY A 211 19.13 3.61 -16.21
N ARG A 212 19.59 2.53 -16.86
CA ARG A 212 19.37 2.31 -18.30
C ARG A 212 18.10 1.48 -18.50
N PRO A 213 17.13 1.97 -19.28
CA PRO A 213 15.94 1.19 -19.59
C PRO A 213 16.28 -0.12 -20.31
N ASN A 214 15.76 -1.23 -19.78
CA ASN A 214 16.01 -2.60 -20.22
C ASN A 214 17.51 -2.94 -20.35
N GLY A 215 18.35 -2.31 -19.53
CA GLY A 215 19.77 -2.64 -19.44
C GLY A 215 20.00 -3.98 -18.72
N ALA A 216 21.16 -4.59 -18.97
CA ALA A 216 21.51 -5.89 -18.39
C ALA A 216 22.18 -5.78 -17.00
N SER A 217 22.44 -4.56 -16.51
CA SER A 217 23.19 -4.35 -15.28
C SER A 217 22.34 -4.69 -14.05
N ILE A 218 22.87 -5.52 -13.16
CA ILE A 218 22.22 -5.86 -11.90
C ILE A 218 23.15 -5.51 -10.73
N ILE A 219 22.57 -5.40 -9.54
CA ILE A 219 23.37 -5.31 -8.32
C ILE A 219 24.03 -6.67 -8.09
N ASP A 220 25.35 -6.68 -8.00
CA ASP A 220 26.16 -7.86 -7.75
C ASP A 220 26.27 -8.15 -6.24
N ASP A 221 26.95 -9.22 -5.84
CA ASP A 221 27.07 -9.64 -4.43
C ASP A 221 27.81 -8.60 -3.56
N CYS A 222 28.49 -7.65 -4.19
CA CYS A 222 29.24 -6.57 -3.56
C CYS A 222 28.41 -5.29 -3.42
N GLY A 223 27.16 -5.30 -3.89
CA GLY A 223 26.29 -4.13 -3.91
C GLY A 223 26.60 -3.15 -5.06
N GLN A 224 27.46 -3.53 -6.00
CA GLN A 224 27.82 -2.67 -7.14
C GLN A 224 26.92 -2.94 -8.33
N CYS A 225 26.61 -1.87 -9.07
CA CYS A 225 25.89 -2.01 -10.31
C CYS A 225 26.84 -2.43 -11.45
N ALA A 226 26.70 -3.66 -11.94
CA ALA A 226 27.53 -4.18 -13.01
C ALA A 226 26.75 -5.14 -13.94
N SER A 227 27.23 -5.29 -15.18
CA SER A 227 26.72 -6.33 -16.08
C SER A 227 27.18 -7.71 -15.60
N PRO A 228 26.31 -8.75 -15.56
CA PRO A 228 26.69 -10.14 -15.31
C PRO A 228 27.77 -10.67 -16.24
N SER A 229 27.92 -10.07 -17.43
CA SER A 229 28.98 -10.40 -18.39
C SER A 229 30.31 -9.71 -18.09
N SER A 230 30.38 -8.85 -17.07
CA SER A 230 31.60 -8.13 -16.71
C SER A 230 32.61 -9.08 -16.05
N PRO A 231 33.91 -9.03 -16.41
CA PRO A 231 34.95 -9.78 -15.70
C PRO A 231 35.09 -9.38 -14.22
N THR A 232 34.54 -8.23 -13.84
CA THR A 232 34.54 -7.71 -12.47
C THR A 232 33.19 -7.92 -11.77
N PHE A 233 32.25 -8.64 -12.37
CA PHE A 233 30.98 -8.96 -11.72
C PHE A 233 31.26 -9.88 -10.52
N ASN A 234 30.80 -9.49 -9.32
CA ASN A 234 31.15 -10.14 -8.04
C ASN A 234 32.64 -10.02 -7.64
N ALA A 235 33.40 -9.12 -8.25
CA ALA A 235 34.76 -8.81 -7.80
C ALA A 235 34.71 -7.81 -6.65
N CYS A 236 34.45 -8.30 -5.44
CA CYS A 236 34.24 -7.43 -4.28
C CYS A 236 35.56 -6.81 -3.85
N PHE A 237 35.66 -5.49 -3.88
CA PHE A 237 36.82 -4.82 -3.34
C PHE A 237 36.63 -4.61 -1.84
N ASP A 238 37.64 -4.99 -1.07
CA ASP A 238 37.72 -4.70 0.34
C ASP A 238 37.94 -3.19 0.56
N CYS A 239 37.90 -2.72 1.81
CA CYS A 239 38.04 -1.28 2.08
C CYS A 239 39.45 -0.71 1.76
N PHE A 240 40.46 -1.57 1.47
CA PHE A 240 41.77 -1.18 0.97
C PHE A 240 41.83 -1.16 -0.57
N GLY A 241 40.72 -1.52 -1.25
CA GLY A 241 40.65 -1.63 -2.69
C GLY A 241 41.28 -2.92 -3.23
N VAL A 242 41.42 -3.96 -2.40
CA VAL A 242 41.91 -5.27 -2.83
C VAL A 242 40.73 -6.14 -3.26
N GLN A 243 40.79 -6.65 -4.49
CA GLN A 243 39.78 -7.57 -5.02
C GLN A 243 39.75 -8.87 -4.19
N ASP A 244 38.57 -9.25 -3.74
CA ASP A 244 38.26 -10.37 -2.84
C ASP A 244 39.08 -10.35 -1.55
N GLY A 245 39.49 -9.16 -1.12
CA GLY A 245 40.16 -8.93 0.15
C GLY A 245 39.20 -9.08 1.34
N GLY A 246 39.74 -9.47 2.49
CA GLY A 246 38.94 -9.68 3.70
C GLY A 246 38.78 -8.43 4.58
N ALA A 247 39.33 -7.27 4.18
CA ALA A 247 39.31 -6.07 5.03
C ALA A 247 37.95 -5.35 4.97
N THR A 248 37.44 -4.96 6.14
CA THR A 248 36.20 -4.20 6.26
C THR A 248 36.43 -2.96 7.12
N PHE A 249 35.52 -2.00 7.06
CA PHE A 249 35.55 -0.88 8.01
C PHE A 249 35.24 -1.41 9.41
N ASP A 250 36.10 -1.11 10.37
CA ASP A 250 35.80 -1.31 11.79
C ASP A 250 34.72 -0.32 12.29
N SER A 251 34.36 -0.40 13.58
CA SER A 251 33.43 0.54 14.23
C SER A 251 33.86 2.01 14.17
N CYS A 252 35.07 2.29 13.70
CA CYS A 252 35.70 3.60 13.62
C CYS A 252 35.72 4.16 12.21
N GLY A 253 35.22 3.40 11.24
CA GLY A 253 35.37 3.72 9.84
C GLY A 253 36.82 3.61 9.38
N VAL A 254 37.70 2.92 10.12
CA VAL A 254 39.06 2.61 9.68
C VAL A 254 39.05 1.27 8.98
N CYS A 255 39.61 1.24 7.78
CA CYS A 255 39.74 -0.01 7.04
C CYS A 255 40.78 -0.93 7.70
N ARG A 256 40.38 -2.14 8.08
CA ARG A 256 41.25 -3.14 8.72
C ARG A 256 40.80 -4.56 8.36
N ASN A 257 41.69 -5.54 8.49
CA ASN A 257 41.31 -6.94 8.42
C ASN A 257 40.64 -7.36 9.75
N PRO A 258 39.56 -8.17 9.76
CA PRO A 258 38.96 -8.70 10.99
C PRO A 258 39.93 -9.41 11.94
N SER A 259 41.06 -9.89 11.43
CA SER A 259 42.15 -10.49 12.22
C SER A 259 43.14 -9.48 12.83
N ASP A 260 43.06 -8.18 12.48
CA ASP A 260 43.87 -7.12 13.09
C ASP A 260 43.46 -6.96 14.57
N PRO A 261 44.39 -7.03 15.55
CA PRO A 261 44.11 -6.81 16.96
C PRO A 261 43.44 -5.47 17.29
N ALA A 262 43.55 -4.49 16.39
CA ALA A 262 42.90 -3.19 16.50
C ALA A 262 41.57 -3.09 15.73
N PHE A 263 41.09 -4.15 15.07
CA PHE A 263 39.82 -4.19 14.33
C PHE A 263 38.59 -3.99 15.23
N SER A 264 38.63 -4.47 16.47
CA SER A 264 37.58 -4.26 17.47
C SER A 264 37.99 -3.25 18.54
N ARG A 265 39.10 -2.54 18.31
CA ARG A 265 39.52 -1.52 19.26
C ARG A 265 38.61 -0.34 19.06
N PHE A 266 37.83 -0.04 20.10
CA PHE A 266 37.06 1.18 20.18
C PHE A 266 37.95 2.32 19.72
N CYS A 267 37.45 2.99 18.69
CA CYS A 267 38.01 4.21 18.15
C CYS A 267 38.35 5.10 19.33
N ASP A 268 39.36 5.92 19.22
CA ASP A 268 39.54 7.05 20.14
C ASP A 268 38.40 8.09 19.92
N ALA A 269 37.15 7.64 20.04
CA ALA A 269 35.88 8.33 19.95
C ALA A 269 35.06 7.94 21.19
N GLY A 270 35.47 8.47 22.33
CA GLY A 270 34.64 8.63 23.51
C GLY A 270 34.42 7.38 24.36
N LYS A 271 34.34 7.59 25.68
CA LYS A 271 33.95 6.58 26.67
C LYS A 271 32.51 6.05 26.50
N VAL A 272 31.76 6.58 25.54
CA VAL A 272 30.33 6.30 25.32
C VAL A 272 30.04 6.20 23.82
N PHE A 273 29.32 5.16 23.42
CA PHE A 273 28.89 4.88 22.06
C PHE A 273 27.36 4.89 21.98
N ALA A 274 26.81 5.55 20.96
CA ALA A 274 25.39 5.51 20.62
C ALA A 274 25.20 4.91 19.22
N PRO A 275 24.38 3.85 19.06
CA PRO A 275 24.12 3.25 17.75
C PRO A 275 23.35 4.22 16.83
N THR A 276 23.39 3.97 15.53
CA THR A 276 22.73 4.81 14.51
C THR A 276 21.34 4.31 14.11
N ALA A 277 20.95 3.10 14.51
CA ALA A 277 19.64 2.53 14.22
C ALA A 277 19.21 1.50 15.29
N PHE A 278 17.90 1.28 15.42
CA PHE A 278 17.29 0.22 16.22
C PHE A 278 15.94 -0.22 15.62
N SER A 279 15.49 -1.42 15.95
CA SER A 279 14.32 -2.08 15.34
C SER A 279 13.41 -2.66 16.42
N PRO A 280 12.41 -1.91 16.93
CA PRO A 280 11.50 -2.38 17.98
C PRO A 280 10.43 -3.35 17.42
N ASN A 281 10.86 -4.54 17.00
CA ASN A 281 10.03 -5.59 16.39
C ASN A 281 9.70 -6.75 17.35
N GLY A 282 10.29 -6.76 18.54
CA GLY A 282 10.07 -7.75 19.60
C GLY A 282 10.87 -9.04 19.44
N ASP A 283 11.94 -9.04 18.67
CA ASP A 283 12.81 -10.22 18.49
C ASP A 283 13.92 -10.36 19.54
N GLY A 284 14.03 -9.38 20.46
CA GLY A 284 15.04 -9.30 21.50
C GLY A 284 16.36 -8.67 21.06
N ILE A 285 16.47 -8.22 19.80
CA ILE A 285 17.68 -7.68 19.19
C ILE A 285 17.44 -6.22 18.80
N ASN A 286 18.14 -5.29 19.45
CA ASN A 286 18.03 -3.86 19.19
C ASN A 286 16.58 -3.33 19.29
N ASP A 287 15.78 -3.85 20.21
CA ASP A 287 14.41 -3.41 20.46
C ASP A 287 14.32 -2.05 21.17
N VAL A 288 15.42 -1.61 21.76
CA VAL A 288 15.53 -0.34 22.48
C VAL A 288 16.74 0.45 22.00
N PHE A 289 16.60 1.78 21.96
CA PHE A 289 17.72 2.67 21.66
C PHE A 289 18.59 2.88 22.90
N LYS A 290 19.47 1.90 23.15
CA LYS A 290 20.44 1.87 24.26
C LYS A 290 21.80 2.42 23.83
N VAL A 291 22.47 3.12 24.76
CA VAL A 291 23.87 3.56 24.59
C VAL A 291 24.80 2.72 25.45
N TYR A 292 26.06 2.63 25.03
CA TYR A 292 27.05 1.73 25.61
C TYR A 292 28.25 2.52 26.12
N THR A 293 28.93 1.99 27.14
CA THR A 293 30.17 2.58 27.68
C THR A 293 31.22 1.48 27.88
N SER A 294 32.49 1.85 27.77
CA SER A 294 33.63 0.97 28.06
C SER A 294 33.96 0.85 29.55
N THR A 295 33.34 1.68 30.42
CA THR A 295 33.64 1.73 31.86
C THR A 295 32.34 1.83 32.68
N LEU A 296 31.70 0.69 32.96
CA LEU A 296 30.41 0.66 33.67
C LEU A 296 30.49 1.11 35.14
N GLU A 297 31.59 0.79 35.84
CA GLU A 297 31.71 1.00 37.30
C GLU A 297 31.74 2.48 37.74
N ASP A 298 32.02 3.39 36.80
CA ASP A 298 32.19 4.82 37.06
C ASP A 298 31.32 5.71 36.17
N ALA A 299 30.33 5.16 35.45
CA ALA A 299 29.55 5.89 34.45
C ALA A 299 28.04 5.85 34.70
N GLN A 300 27.36 6.98 34.47
CA GLN A 300 25.91 7.08 34.51
C GLN A 300 25.41 8.03 33.42
N ILE A 301 24.20 7.80 32.89
CA ILE A 301 23.53 8.78 32.05
C ILE A 301 22.75 9.76 32.92
N SER A 302 23.21 11.01 32.96
CA SER A 302 22.56 12.10 33.69
C SER A 302 21.33 12.66 32.94
N TYR A 303 21.37 12.66 31.61
CA TYR A 303 20.28 13.15 30.75
C TYR A 303 20.16 12.31 29.49
N TYR A 304 18.93 11.96 29.11
CA TYR A 304 18.61 11.23 27.89
C TYR A 304 17.32 11.78 27.29
N ALA A 305 17.39 12.34 26.09
CA ALA A 305 16.23 12.90 25.42
C ALA A 305 16.22 12.55 23.93
N ILE A 306 15.04 12.18 23.44
CA ILE A 306 14.75 11.88 22.04
C ILE A 306 13.72 12.87 21.52
N TYR A 307 14.00 13.43 20.35
CA TYR A 307 13.17 14.39 19.66
C TYR A 307 12.78 13.85 18.29
N ASP A 308 11.61 14.26 17.79
CA ASP A 308 11.26 14.00 16.40
C ASP A 308 12.06 14.93 15.45
N ARG A 309 11.87 14.73 14.15
CA ARG A 309 12.49 15.55 13.11
C ARG A 309 12.13 17.04 13.15
N TRP A 310 11.08 17.43 13.89
CA TRP A 310 10.62 18.81 14.05
C TRP A 310 11.10 19.43 15.37
N GLY A 311 11.84 18.68 16.20
CA GLY A 311 12.36 19.12 17.48
C GLY A 311 11.36 19.00 18.63
N ALA A 312 10.22 18.34 18.43
CA ALA A 312 9.30 18.01 19.53
C ALA A 312 9.92 16.92 20.40
N LEU A 313 9.84 17.07 21.72
CA LEU A 313 10.34 16.07 22.67
C LEU A 313 9.40 14.86 22.71
N ILE A 314 9.95 13.67 22.47
CA ILE A 314 9.18 12.43 22.31
C ILE A 314 9.42 11.48 23.48
N TYR A 315 10.65 11.45 23.99
CA TYR A 315 11.02 10.66 25.15
C TYR A 315 12.08 11.39 25.97
N ARG A 316 11.96 11.36 27.30
CA ARG A 316 13.00 11.87 28.19
C ARG A 316 13.16 10.99 29.42
N ASN A 317 14.39 10.86 29.88
CA ASN A 317 14.71 10.20 31.14
C ASN A 317 16.04 10.74 31.70
N GLN A 318 16.31 10.50 32.99
CA GLN A 318 17.46 11.04 33.73
C GLN A 318 17.99 9.99 34.71
N ASN A 319 19.26 10.09 35.08
CA ASN A 319 19.92 9.22 36.06
C ASN A 319 19.83 7.72 35.70
N ILE A 320 19.94 7.39 34.41
CA ILE A 320 19.83 6.02 33.89
C ILE A 320 21.16 5.29 34.09
N ALA A 321 21.07 4.08 34.64
CA ALA A 321 22.20 3.17 34.67
C ALA A 321 22.38 2.52 33.28
N PHE A 322 23.62 2.39 32.80
CA PHE A 322 23.91 1.79 31.50
C PHE A 322 23.35 0.35 31.34
N GLU A 323 23.15 -0.36 32.45
CA GLU A 323 22.63 -1.74 32.48
C GLU A 323 21.10 -1.84 32.49
N SER A 324 20.36 -0.74 32.66
CA SER A 324 18.90 -0.79 32.84
C SER A 324 18.15 -0.93 31.50
N GLU A 325 17.58 -2.09 31.19
CA GLU A 325 16.84 -2.32 29.94
C GLU A 325 15.54 -1.49 29.82
N GLU A 326 14.81 -1.26 30.92
CA GLU A 326 13.47 -0.63 30.91
C GLU A 326 13.48 0.90 30.77
N GLN A 327 14.66 1.52 30.88
CA GLN A 327 14.82 2.98 30.94
C GLN A 327 15.19 3.62 29.60
N TRP A 328 15.44 2.81 28.57
CA TRP A 328 15.74 3.26 27.21
C TRP A 328 14.48 3.42 26.39
N TRP A 329 14.56 4.24 25.34
CA TRP A 329 13.43 4.42 24.45
C TRP A 329 13.21 3.17 23.57
N ASN A 330 12.01 2.61 23.64
CA ASN A 330 11.59 1.41 22.91
C ASN A 330 10.83 1.73 21.60
N GLY A 331 10.95 2.96 21.09
CA GLY A 331 10.26 3.37 19.86
C GLY A 331 8.75 3.62 20.02
N ARG A 332 8.27 3.87 21.24
CA ARG A 332 6.88 4.27 21.53
C ARG A 332 6.77 5.73 22.00
N VAL A 333 5.64 6.35 21.73
CA VAL A 333 5.23 7.67 22.21
C VAL A 333 3.82 7.52 22.76
N ASP A 334 3.60 7.83 24.03
CA ASP A 334 2.30 7.68 24.70
C ASP A 334 1.67 6.29 24.43
N ASP A 335 2.48 5.24 24.65
CA ASP A 335 2.18 3.81 24.38
C ASP A 335 1.91 3.42 22.92
N GLN A 336 1.87 4.37 22.00
CA GLN A 336 1.70 4.12 20.57
C GLN A 336 3.05 3.96 19.85
N PRO A 337 3.16 3.08 18.83
CA PRO A 337 4.36 2.97 18.02
C PRO A 337 4.71 4.31 17.33
N ALA A 338 5.91 4.83 17.58
CA ALA A 338 6.40 6.05 16.93
C ALA A 338 6.64 5.79 15.43
N PRO A 339 6.32 6.70 14.49
CA PRO A 339 6.56 6.46 13.06
C PRO A 339 7.99 6.03 12.73
N ALA A 340 8.17 5.15 11.73
CA ALA A 340 9.51 4.83 11.22
C ALA A 340 10.17 6.08 10.62
N GLY A 341 11.46 6.26 10.86
CA GLY A 341 12.19 7.44 10.41
C GLY A 341 13.33 7.86 11.34
N LEU A 342 13.82 9.07 11.12
CA LEU A 342 14.93 9.65 11.89
C LEU A 342 14.44 10.44 13.11
N TYR A 343 15.08 10.18 14.24
CA TYR A 343 14.91 10.89 15.50
C TYR A 343 16.24 11.50 15.94
N VAL A 344 16.18 12.63 16.63
CA VAL A 344 17.37 13.33 17.14
C VAL A 344 17.53 12.98 18.61
N TYR A 345 18.74 12.70 19.05
CA TYR A 345 19.03 12.46 20.46
C TYR A 345 19.99 13.49 21.05
N VAL A 346 19.81 13.75 22.34
CA VAL A 346 20.77 14.45 23.19
C VAL A 346 20.94 13.64 24.47
N ILE A 347 22.17 13.20 24.74
CA ILE A 347 22.49 12.30 25.86
C ILE A 347 23.70 12.87 26.59
N GLU A 348 23.64 12.96 27.91
CA GLU A 348 24.76 13.37 28.76
C GLU A 348 25.16 12.24 29.70
N ALA A 349 26.38 11.74 29.52
CA ALA A 349 27.00 10.78 30.40
C ALA A 349 27.94 11.49 31.38
N ILE A 350 27.82 11.17 32.67
CA ILE A 350 28.71 11.62 33.73
C ILE A 350 29.62 10.47 34.15
N PHE A 351 30.85 10.82 34.54
CA PHE A 351 31.83 9.87 35.04
C PHE A 351 32.36 10.34 36.40
N ARG A 352 32.76 9.41 37.27
CA ARG A 352 33.30 9.77 38.59
C ARG A 352 34.56 10.63 38.52
N SER A 353 35.41 10.37 37.52
CA SER A 353 36.75 10.95 37.42
C SER A 353 36.95 11.80 36.16
N ASP A 354 35.91 12.00 35.33
CA ASP A 354 36.00 12.74 34.08
C ASP A 354 34.89 13.79 33.93
N PRO A 355 35.13 14.84 33.12
CA PRO A 355 34.09 15.75 32.71
C PRO A 355 32.92 15.01 32.03
N PRO A 356 31.68 15.53 32.13
CA PRO A 356 30.54 14.97 31.42
C PRO A 356 30.77 14.96 29.91
N ILE A 357 30.29 13.91 29.25
CA ILE A 357 30.30 13.75 27.80
C ILE A 357 28.88 13.94 27.30
N THR A 358 28.68 14.93 26.41
CA THR A 358 27.42 15.11 25.70
C THR A 358 27.49 14.48 24.31
N LEU A 359 26.63 13.50 24.05
CA LEU A 359 26.40 12.94 22.73
C LEU A 359 25.21 13.62 22.08
N ARG A 360 25.36 13.97 20.79
CA ARG A 360 24.30 14.54 19.96
C ARG A 360 24.37 13.89 18.59
N GLY A 361 23.22 13.47 18.07
CA GLY A 361 23.16 12.80 16.78
C GLY A 361 21.74 12.44 16.40
N HIS A 362 21.64 11.54 15.42
CA HIS A 362 20.38 10.98 14.97
C HIS A 362 20.41 9.46 15.09
N VAL A 363 19.22 8.88 15.27
CA VAL A 363 18.97 7.44 15.27
C VAL A 363 17.81 7.13 14.32
N ALA A 364 17.95 6.09 13.51
CA ALA A 364 16.90 5.57 12.67
C ALA A 364 16.05 4.53 13.43
N LEU A 365 14.74 4.72 13.46
CA LEU A 365 13.77 3.70 13.87
C LEU A 365 13.33 2.94 12.62
N VAL A 366 13.65 1.66 12.55
CA VAL A 366 13.33 0.75 11.44
C VAL A 366 12.21 -0.21 11.87
N ARG A 367 11.31 -0.56 10.94
CA ARG A 367 10.27 -1.58 11.16
C ARG A 367 10.19 -2.55 10.00
#